data_AF-A0A251S8A8-F1
#
_entry.id   AF-A0A251S8A8-F1
#
_cell.length_a   1.000
_cell.length_b   1.000
_cell.length_c   1.000
_cell.angle_alpha   90.00
_cell.angle_beta   90.00
_cell.angle_gamma   90.00
#
_symmetry.space_group_name_H-M   'P 1'
#
loop_
_entity.id
_entity.type
_entity.pdbx_description
1 polymer ?
#
loop_
_entity_poly.entity_id
_entity_poly.type
_entity_poly.pdbx_seq_one_letter_code
_entity_poly.pdbx_strand_id
1 'polypeptide(L)'
;MGDAAVAATSSIGYIGVGTIGFLLDERGDFYFMEMNTRIQVEHPVTEIITSVDLIEEQIRNNILLASGSPFVRMDSHVYTDYVVPPSYDSLLGKLLV
;
A
#
# COMPACT_ATOMS: atom_id res chain seq x y z
N MET A 1 7.80 4.88 -15.38
CA MET A 1 7.13 5.18 -14.08
C MET A 1 7.94 4.67 -12.89
N GLY A 2 8.25 3.37 -12.77
CA GLY A 2 9.04 2.83 -11.64
C GLY A 2 10.40 3.49 -11.42
N ASP A 3 11.22 3.59 -12.46
CA ASP A 3 12.54 4.26 -12.37
C ASP A 3 12.42 5.74 -11.97
N ALA A 4 11.37 6.42 -12.44
CA ALA A 4 11.11 7.81 -12.09
C ALA A 4 10.74 7.96 -10.61
N ALA A 5 9.97 7.00 -10.06
CA ALA A 5 9.64 6.94 -8.64
C ALA A 5 10.91 6.72 -7.80
N VAL A 6 11.79 5.78 -8.20
CA VAL A 6 13.06 5.51 -7.51
C VAL A 6 14.00 6.71 -7.58
N ALA A 7 14.07 7.40 -8.71
CA ALA A 7 14.87 8.62 -8.85
C ALA A 7 14.37 9.74 -7.92
N ALA A 8 13.05 9.93 -7.86
CA ALA A 8 12.44 10.92 -6.97
C ALA A 8 12.75 10.63 -5.49
N THR A 9 12.53 9.40 -5.02
CA THR A 9 12.82 9.02 -3.64
C THR A 9 14.30 9.12 -3.29
N SER A 10 15.18 8.72 -4.22
CA SER A 10 16.63 8.81 -4.04
C SER A 10 17.10 10.26 -3.95
N SER A 11 16.52 11.17 -4.74
CA SER A 11 16.90 12.59 -4.76
C SER A 11 16.65 13.33 -3.43
N ILE A 12 15.69 12.84 -2.63
CA ILE A 12 15.34 13.42 -1.33
C ILE A 12 15.83 12.58 -0.15
N GLY A 13 16.56 11.48 -0.41
CA GLY A 13 17.02 10.56 0.62
C GLY A 13 15.86 9.96 1.44
N TYR A 14 14.75 9.61 0.77
CA TYR A 14 13.55 9.09 1.44
C TYR A 14 13.84 7.76 2.14
N ILE A 15 13.29 7.59 3.34
CA ILE A 15 13.43 6.38 4.17
C ILE A 15 12.05 5.89 4.57
N GLY A 16 11.83 4.58 4.45
CA GLY A 16 10.57 3.91 4.80
C GLY A 16 9.69 3.61 3.58
N VAL A 17 8.46 3.18 3.86
CA VAL A 17 7.45 2.88 2.82
C VAL A 17 6.67 4.14 2.48
N GLY A 18 6.43 4.35 1.20
CA GLY A 18 5.62 5.45 0.68
C GLY A 18 5.20 5.18 -0.76
N THR A 19 4.22 5.93 -1.22
CA THR A 19 3.68 5.81 -2.59
C THR A 19 3.89 7.10 -3.36
N ILE A 20 4.30 6.98 -4.62
CA ILE A 20 4.31 8.10 -5.56
C ILE A 20 3.13 7.93 -6.52
N GLY A 21 2.25 8.92 -6.52
CA GLY A 21 1.09 9.01 -7.41
C GLY A 21 1.47 9.69 -8.73
N PHE A 22 1.08 9.07 -9.83
CA PHE A 22 1.21 9.62 -11.18
C PHE A 22 -0.16 9.70 -11.85
N LEU A 23 -0.37 10.73 -12.66
CA LEU A 23 -1.40 10.78 -13.69
C LEU A 23 -0.86 10.16 -14.96
N LEU A 24 -1.67 9.39 -15.68
CA LEU A 24 -1.36 8.87 -17.01
C LEU A 24 -2.42 9.39 -17.98
N ASP A 25 -1.99 10.00 -19.07
CA ASP A 25 -2.91 10.46 -20.12
C ASP A 25 -3.17 9.38 -21.20
N GLU A 26 -4.04 9.69 -22.16
CA GLU A 26 -4.39 8.77 -23.25
C GLU A 26 -3.24 8.52 -24.24
N ARG A 27 -2.22 9.37 -24.24
CA ARG A 27 -1.03 9.24 -25.09
C ARG A 27 0.05 8.38 -24.44
N GLY A 28 -0.13 8.04 -23.16
CA GLY A 28 0.84 7.29 -22.37
C GLY A 28 1.88 8.17 -21.68
N ASP A 29 1.74 9.49 -21.75
CA ASP A 29 2.56 10.43 -21.00
C ASP A 29 2.10 10.42 -19.53
N PHE A 30 3.07 10.36 -18.61
CA PHE A 30 2.80 10.33 -17.18
C PHE A 30 3.36 11.56 -16.47
N TYR A 31 2.64 12.03 -15.46
CA TYR A 31 2.94 13.25 -14.72
C TYR A 31 2.91 12.98 -13.23
N PHE A 32 3.88 13.51 -12.49
CA PHE A 32 3.86 13.45 -11.03
C PHE A 32 2.64 14.20 -10.49
N MET A 33 1.91 13.58 -9.56
CA MET A 33 0.79 14.20 -8.86
C MET A 33 1.16 14.50 -7.42
N GLU A 34 1.49 13.45 -6.66
CA GLU A 34 1.75 13.55 -5.24
C GLU A 34 2.66 12.42 -4.74
N MET A 35 3.16 12.57 -3.52
CA MET A 35 3.84 11.50 -2.79
C MET A 35 3.22 11.37 -1.40
N ASN A 36 2.72 10.18 -1.09
CA ASN A 36 2.24 9.81 0.23
C ASN A 36 3.41 9.21 1.02
N THR A 37 3.89 9.92 2.04
CA THR A 37 5.02 9.51 2.89
C THR A 37 4.62 8.56 4.02
N ARG A 38 3.64 7.70 3.74
CA ARG A 38 3.07 6.72 4.67
C ARG A 38 2.55 5.53 3.87
N ILE A 39 2.36 4.41 4.54
CA ILE A 39 1.68 3.28 3.91
C ILE A 39 0.25 3.67 3.53
N GLN A 40 -0.18 3.18 2.37
CA GLN A 40 -1.49 3.45 1.82
C GLN A 40 -2.47 2.31 2.09
N VAL A 41 -3.75 2.61 1.95
CA VAL A 41 -4.85 1.68 2.26
C VAL A 41 -4.80 0.46 1.32
N GLU A 42 -4.34 0.66 0.10
CA GLU A 42 -4.26 -0.31 -1.00
C GLU A 42 -2.99 -1.17 -1.03
N HIS A 43 -2.06 -0.99 -0.07
CA HIS A 43 -0.83 -1.78 0.01
C HIS A 43 -1.02 -3.32 -0.05
N PRO A 44 -2.12 -3.93 0.46
CA PRO A 44 -2.25 -5.39 0.44
C PRO A 44 -2.26 -5.99 -0.98
N VAL A 45 -2.69 -5.22 -2.00
CA VAL A 45 -2.61 -5.67 -3.40
C VAL A 45 -1.16 -5.83 -3.84
N THR A 46 -0.31 -4.86 -3.50
CA THR A 46 1.14 -4.92 -3.78
C THR A 46 1.79 -6.09 -3.06
N GLU A 47 1.44 -6.34 -1.80
CA GLU A 47 1.99 -7.47 -1.03
C GLU A 47 1.64 -8.81 -1.67
N ILE A 48 0.40 -8.99 -2.15
CA ILE A 48 -0.02 -10.24 -2.82
C ILE A 48 0.76 -10.46 -4.12
N ILE A 49 0.96 -9.42 -4.93
CA ILE A 49 1.68 -9.55 -6.22
C ILE A 49 3.17 -9.78 -6.00
N THR A 50 3.77 -9.09 -5.02
CA THR A 50 5.22 -9.09 -4.80
C THR A 50 5.67 -10.14 -3.78
N SER A 51 4.75 -10.68 -2.98
CA SER A 51 5.05 -11.52 -1.82
C SER A 51 5.94 -10.85 -0.76
N VAL A 52 5.97 -9.51 -0.73
CA VAL A 52 6.69 -8.70 0.26
C VAL A 52 5.69 -8.14 1.25
N ASP A 53 5.95 -8.29 2.56
CA ASP A 53 5.16 -7.67 3.62
C ASP A 53 5.68 -6.26 3.90
N LEU A 54 4.91 -5.24 3.50
CA LEU A 54 5.33 -3.84 3.56
C LEU A 54 5.26 -3.28 4.99
N ILE A 55 4.33 -3.77 5.81
CA ILE A 55 4.25 -3.39 7.23
C ILE A 55 5.46 -3.91 7.98
N GLU A 56 5.83 -5.16 7.70
CA GLU A 56 7.04 -5.77 8.20
C GLU A 56 8.27 -4.97 7.75
N GLU A 57 8.43 -4.64 6.48
CA GLU A 57 9.57 -3.84 6.01
C GLU A 57 9.66 -2.45 6.70
N GLN A 58 8.55 -1.82 7.05
CA GLN A 58 8.57 -0.58 7.85
C GLN A 58 9.10 -0.78 9.27
N ILE A 59 8.84 -1.94 9.88
CA ILE A 59 9.25 -2.27 11.26
C ILE A 59 10.67 -2.86 11.26
N ARG A 60 11.03 -3.64 10.25
CA ARG A 60 12.01 -4.71 10.40
C ARG A 60 13.45 -4.30 10.15
N ASN A 61 13.78 -3.44 9.17
CA ASN A 61 15.19 -3.16 8.83
C ASN A 61 16.09 -4.42 8.92
N ASN A 62 15.65 -5.54 8.29
CA ASN A 62 16.33 -6.82 8.00
C ASN A 62 15.61 -8.10 8.52
N ILE A 63 15.33 -8.99 7.57
CA ILE A 63 14.79 -10.38 7.59
C ILE A 63 13.48 -10.43 6.78
N LEU A 64 13.31 -11.44 5.94
CA LEU A 64 12.13 -11.66 5.10
C LEU A 64 11.34 -12.83 5.69
N LEU A 65 10.06 -12.63 5.99
CA LEU A 65 9.10 -13.70 6.23
C LEU A 65 7.86 -13.39 5.39
N ALA A 66 7.97 -13.68 4.09
CA ALA A 66 6.80 -13.72 3.23
C ALA A 66 5.82 -14.78 3.77
N SER A 67 4.65 -14.35 4.24
CA SER A 67 3.55 -15.24 4.57
C SER A 67 2.23 -14.66 4.04
N GLY A 68 1.75 -15.23 2.94
CA GLY A 68 0.40 -14.98 2.45
C GLY A 68 0.04 -16.01 1.38
N SER A 69 -0.73 -17.03 1.76
CA SER A 69 -1.26 -18.05 0.84
C SER A 69 -2.14 -17.45 -0.27
N PRO A 70 -2.18 -18.06 -1.47
CA PRO A 70 -2.88 -17.45 -2.60
C PRO A 70 -4.41 -17.63 -2.56
N PHE A 71 -5.08 -16.68 -3.21
CA PHE A 71 -6.42 -16.65 -3.82
C PHE A 71 -7.52 -15.80 -3.18
N VAL A 72 -7.59 -15.63 -1.85
CA VAL A 72 -8.55 -14.69 -1.22
C VAL A 72 -7.98 -14.20 0.12
N ARG A 73 -7.86 -12.88 0.31
CA ARG A 73 -7.46 -12.24 1.58
C ARG A 73 -8.53 -11.25 2.03
N MET A 74 -8.84 -11.25 3.32
CA MET A 74 -9.80 -10.33 3.93
C MET A 74 -9.15 -9.60 5.11
N ASP A 75 -9.00 -8.29 4.97
CA ASP A 75 -8.51 -7.42 6.05
C ASP A 75 -9.73 -6.70 6.66
N SER A 76 -10.22 -7.16 7.81
CA SER A 76 -11.39 -6.61 8.51
C SER A 76 -11.06 -6.24 9.95
N HIS A 77 -11.81 -5.30 10.50
CA HIS A 77 -11.76 -4.93 11.93
C HIS A 77 -13.10 -5.18 12.65
N VAL A 78 -14.13 -5.61 11.91
CA VAL A 78 -15.51 -5.79 12.38
C VAL A 78 -15.75 -7.25 12.76
N TYR A 79 -16.51 -7.45 13.83
CA TYR A 79 -16.96 -8.76 14.31
C TYR A 79 -18.50 -8.81 14.43
N THR A 80 -19.06 -9.99 14.66
CA THR A 80 -20.52 -10.17 14.78
C THR A 80 -21.10 -9.23 15.85
N ASP A 81 -22.22 -8.58 15.53
CA ASP A 81 -22.92 -7.61 16.37
C ASP A 81 -22.11 -6.32 16.69
N TYR A 82 -21.01 -6.07 15.97
CA TYR A 82 -20.29 -4.80 16.07
C TYR A 82 -21.16 -3.63 15.58
N VAL A 83 -21.23 -2.58 16.40
CA VAL A 83 -21.96 -1.36 16.07
C VAL A 83 -20.95 -0.30 15.61
N VAL A 84 -21.10 0.15 14.37
CA VAL A 84 -20.19 1.14 13.77
C VAL A 84 -20.39 2.50 14.47
N PRO A 85 -19.35 3.05 15.12
CA PRO A 85 -19.41 4.38 15.70
C PRO A 85 -19.54 5.47 14.61
N PRO A 86 -20.34 6.53 14.83
CA PRO A 86 -20.57 7.57 13.83
C PRO A 86 -19.39 8.53 13.63
N SER A 87 -18.35 8.43 14.45
CA SER A 87 -17.21 9.34 14.46
C SER A 87 -16.09 8.97 13.49
N TYR A 88 -16.17 7.81 12.84
CA TYR A 88 -15.11 7.28 11.98
C TYR A 88 -15.65 6.94 10.59
N ASP A 89 -14.73 6.63 9.67
CA ASP A 89 -15.09 6.17 8.34
C ASP A 89 -15.84 4.82 8.38
N SER A 90 -16.63 4.61 7.34
CA SER A 90 -17.52 3.48 7.09
C SER A 90 -16.83 2.21 6.58
N LEU A 91 -15.50 2.21 6.45
CA LEU A 91 -14.74 1.06 5.92
C LEU A 91 -14.83 -0.15 6.86
N LEU A 92 -15.61 -1.18 6.51
CA LEU A 92 -15.76 -2.39 7.33
C LEU A 92 -14.61 -3.38 7.14
N GLY A 93 -14.13 -3.53 5.91
CA GLY A 93 -13.00 -4.39 5.58
C GLY A 93 -12.64 -4.32 4.10
N LYS A 94 -11.55 -4.98 3.73
CA LYS A 94 -11.01 -5.04 2.37
C LYS A 94 -10.91 -6.48 1.93
N LEU A 95 -11.55 -6.78 0.81
CA LEU A 95 -11.44 -8.08 0.15
C LEU A 95 -10.45 -7.96 -1.00
N LEU A 96 -9.47 -8.86 -1.02
CA LEU A 96 -8.51 -9.02 -2.08
C LEU A 96 -8.68 -10.40 -2.71
N VAL A 97 -8.68 -10.43 -4.04
CA VAL A 97 -8.91 -11.59 -4.91
C VAL A 97 -7.94 -11.56 -6.08
#